data_AF-A0A9E0RQ15-F1
#
_entry.id   AF-A0A9E0RQ15-F1
#
_cell.length_a   1.000
_cell.length_b   1.000
_cell.length_c   1.000
_cell.angle_alpha   90.00
_cell.angle_beta   90.00
_cell.angle_gamma   90.00
#
_symmetry.space_group_name_H-M   'P 1'
#
loop_
_entity.id
_entity.type
_entity.pdbx_description
1 polymer ?
#
loop_
_entity_poly.entity_id
_entity_poly.type
_entity_poly.pdbx_seq_one_letter_code
_entity_poly.pdbx_strand_id
1 'polypeptide(L)'
;MRLLLAGLLFFTMSTVAQEYEVRSEFTYCTLNEGKTLQDVIAQSERYGEFSKDAGTQYLQVVLTPMHAGVTNPYDYILWGQWPDGQSMYNEWG
;
A
#
# COMPACT_ATOMS: atom_id res chain seq x y z
N MET A 1 28.23 -33.33 -13.16
CA MET A 1 26.82 -33.50 -12.76
C MET A 1 26.58 -33.31 -11.26
N ARG A 2 27.30 -34.00 -10.36
CA ARG A 2 27.14 -33.84 -8.89
C ARG A 2 27.39 -32.42 -8.35
N LEU A 3 28.39 -31.71 -8.87
CA LEU A 3 28.70 -30.32 -8.47
C LEU A 3 27.64 -29.31 -8.95
N LEU A 4 27.01 -29.57 -10.10
CA LEU A 4 25.92 -28.77 -10.65
C LEU A 4 24.64 -28.93 -9.81
N LEU A 5 24.32 -30.17 -9.44
CA LEU A 5 23.21 -30.48 -8.52
C LEU A 5 23.40 -29.85 -7.15
N ALA A 6 24.63 -29.84 -6.61
CA ALA A 6 24.93 -29.17 -5.35
C ALA A 6 24.74 -27.66 -5.44
N GLY A 7 25.20 -27.01 -6.52
CA GLY A 7 25.01 -25.57 -6.73
C GLY A 7 23.55 -25.15 -6.84
N LEU A 8 22.72 -25.95 -7.52
CA LEU A 8 21.29 -25.73 -7.64
C LEU A 8 20.56 -25.81 -6.28
N LEU A 9 20.98 -26.72 -5.39
CA LEU A 9 20.42 -26.86 -4.03
C LEU A 9 20.77 -25.67 -3.11
N PHE A 10 21.91 -25.02 -3.31
CA PHE A 10 22.25 -23.81 -2.55
C PHE A 10 21.45 -22.58 -3.00
N PHE A 11 21.08 -22.50 -4.28
CA PHE A 11 20.31 -21.37 -4.82
C PHE A 11 18.86 -21.35 -4.34
N THR A 12 18.27 -22.51 -4.06
CA THR A 12 16.87 -22.61 -3.57
C THR A 12 16.70 -22.18 -2.11
N MET A 13 17.77 -22.03 -1.32
CA MET A 13 17.66 -21.56 0.07
C MET A 13 17.59 -20.03 0.19
N SER A 14 17.78 -19.30 -0.91
CA SER A 14 17.69 -17.83 -0.95
C SER A 14 16.31 -17.32 -1.37
N THR A 15 15.39 -18.20 -1.75
CA THR A 15 14.02 -17.83 -2.09
C THR A 15 13.14 -17.84 -0.84
N VAL A 16 13.24 -16.78 -0.04
CA VAL A 16 12.24 -16.51 1.00
C VAL A 16 11.01 -15.90 0.31
N ALA A 17 9.81 -16.27 0.74
CA ALA A 17 8.61 -15.54 0.33
C ALA A 17 8.79 -14.07 0.79
N GLN A 18 8.53 -13.11 -0.10
CA GLN A 18 8.68 -11.69 0.20
C GLN A 18 7.47 -11.23 1.03
N GLU A 19 7.38 -11.73 2.26
CA GLU A 19 6.47 -11.24 3.28
C GLU A 19 7.14 -10.01 3.92
N TYR A 20 6.48 -8.86 3.84
CA TYR A 20 6.93 -7.65 4.51
C TYR A 20 5.78 -7.11 5.36
N GLU A 21 6.10 -6.74 6.60
CA GLU A 21 5.15 -6.14 7.51
C GLU A 21 5.25 -4.61 7.39
N VAL A 22 4.10 -3.95 7.32
CA VAL A 22 4.00 -2.49 7.30
C VAL A 22 2.89 -2.05 8.21
N ARG A 23 3.08 -0.87 8.82
CA ARG A 23 2.01 -0.25 9.59
C ARG A 23 0.98 0.28 8.61
N SER A 24 -0.20 -0.34 8.59
CA SER A 24 -1.25 -0.02 7.62
C SER A 24 -2.42 0.73 8.26
N GLU A 25 -2.95 1.67 7.50
CA GLU A 25 -4.23 2.34 7.74
C GLU A 25 -5.16 2.05 6.56
N PHE A 26 -6.42 1.75 6.86
CA PHE A 26 -7.46 1.57 5.85
C PHE A 26 -8.59 2.55 6.11
N THR A 27 -8.83 3.46 5.18
CA THR A 27 -9.95 4.39 5.21
C THR A 27 -10.99 3.98 4.17
N TYR A 28 -12.21 3.72 4.61
CA TYR A 28 -13.34 3.35 3.76
C TYR A 28 -14.08 4.61 3.35
N CYS A 29 -14.15 4.89 2.05
CA CYS A 29 -14.53 6.20 1.54
C CYS A 29 -15.73 6.13 0.57
N THR A 30 -16.60 7.13 0.66
CA THR A 30 -17.70 7.37 -0.28
C THR A 30 -17.41 8.68 -1.02
N LEU A 31 -17.68 8.71 -2.32
CA LEU A 31 -17.53 9.90 -3.13
C LEU A 31 -18.54 10.96 -2.72
N ASN A 32 -18.07 12.20 -2.61
CA ASN A 32 -18.96 13.35 -2.50
C ASN A 32 -19.76 13.54 -3.79
N GLU A 33 -20.91 14.22 -3.69
CA GLU A 33 -21.77 14.49 -4.85
C GLU A 33 -20.98 15.17 -6.00
N GLY A 34 -21.15 14.63 -7.21
CA GLY A 34 -20.47 15.12 -8.42
C GLY A 34 -18.97 14.82 -8.52
N LYS A 35 -18.39 14.07 -7.57
CA LYS A 35 -17.00 13.62 -7.63
C LYS A 35 -16.85 12.22 -8.20
N THR A 36 -15.66 11.95 -8.72
CA THR A 36 -15.32 10.71 -9.41
C THR A 36 -14.05 10.08 -8.81
N LEU A 37 -13.78 8.82 -9.14
CA LEU A 37 -12.51 8.18 -8.76
C LEU A 37 -11.29 8.89 -9.37
N GLN A 38 -11.42 9.60 -10.50
CA GLN A 38 -10.33 10.37 -11.07
C GLN A 38 -9.97 11.58 -10.19
N ASP A 39 -10.97 12.21 -9.55
CA ASP A 39 -10.72 13.27 -8.58
C ASP A 39 -9.94 12.74 -7.36
N VAL A 40 -10.25 11.51 -6.92
CA VAL A 40 -9.55 10.83 -5.83
C VAL A 40 -8.10 10.53 -6.21
N ILE A 41 -7.86 9.99 -7.41
CA ILE A 41 -6.50 9.72 -7.90
C ILE A 41 -5.70 11.03 -7.94
N ALA A 42 -6.25 12.09 -8.53
CA ALA A 42 -5.58 13.39 -8.59
C ALA A 42 -5.30 13.97 -7.20
N GLN A 43 -6.18 13.74 -6.21
CA GLN A 43 -5.91 14.12 -4.82
C GLN A 43 -4.79 13.30 -4.20
N SER A 44 -4.76 11.99 -4.44
CA SER A 44 -3.74 11.09 -3.92
C SER A 44 -2.35 11.43 -4.48
N GLU A 45 -2.26 11.79 -5.76
CA GLU A 45 -1.02 12.27 -6.39
C GLU A 45 -0.50 13.55 -5.72
N ARG A 46 -1.37 14.56 -5.52
CA ARG A 46 -1.01 15.80 -4.80
C ARG A 46 -0.55 15.52 -3.37
N TYR A 47 -1.18 14.55 -2.70
CA TYR A 47 -0.76 14.14 -1.37
C TYR A 47 0.61 13.45 -1.39
N GLY A 48 0.90 12.65 -2.42
CA GLY A 48 2.20 12.05 -2.65
C GLY A 48 3.32 13.07 -2.86
N GLU A 49 3.06 14.14 -3.62
CA GLU A 49 4.00 15.27 -3.77
C GLU A 49 4.27 15.94 -2.43
N PHE A 50 3.22 16.24 -1.67
CA PHE A 50 3.36 16.78 -0.32
C PHE A 50 4.17 15.85 0.60
N SER A 51 3.85 14.54 0.61
CA SER A 51 4.53 13.52 1.42
C SER A 51 6.03 13.49 1.12
N LYS A 52 6.38 13.54 -0.16
CA LYS A 52 7.77 13.59 -0.64
C LYS A 52 8.49 14.87 -0.19
N ASP A 53 7.86 16.02 -0.37
CA ASP A 53 8.45 17.32 -0.02
C ASP A 53 8.63 17.49 1.49
N ALA A 54 7.70 16.94 2.27
CA ALA A 54 7.77 16.91 3.73
C ALA A 54 8.74 15.84 4.27
N GLY A 55 9.26 14.95 3.41
CA GLY A 55 10.16 13.87 3.81
C GLY A 55 9.48 12.77 4.64
N THR A 56 8.15 12.65 4.52
CA THR A 56 7.39 11.59 5.20
C THR A 56 7.61 10.24 4.53
N GLN A 57 7.41 9.17 5.29
CA GLN A 57 7.50 7.78 4.84
C GLN A 57 6.13 7.17 4.52
N TYR A 58 5.09 7.99 4.46
CA TYR A 58 3.74 7.55 4.15
C TYR A 58 3.56 7.30 2.65
N LEU A 59 3.16 6.08 2.32
CA LEU A 59 2.63 5.69 1.01
C LEU A 59 1.10 5.65 1.08
N GLN A 60 0.44 6.11 0.03
CA GLN A 60 -1.00 5.98 -0.15
C GLN A 60 -1.33 5.22 -1.44
N VAL A 61 -2.31 4.32 -1.36
CA VAL A 61 -2.83 3.57 -2.51
C VAL A 61 -4.35 3.69 -2.55
N VAL A 62 -4.89 4.02 -3.72
CA VAL A 62 -6.34 4.02 -3.97
C VAL A 62 -6.76 2.62 -4.42
N LEU A 63 -7.52 1.92 -3.59
CA LEU A 63 -8.05 0.59 -3.87
C LEU A 63 -9.51 0.72 -4.28
N THR A 64 -9.85 0.24 -5.49
CA THR A 64 -11.23 0.15 -5.95
C THR A 64 -11.71 -1.30 -5.80
N PRO A 65 -12.71 -1.59 -4.95
CA PRO A 65 -13.17 -2.94 -4.72
C PRO A 65 -13.72 -3.61 -6.00
N MET A 66 -13.13 -4.76 -6.39
CA MET A 66 -13.60 -5.54 -7.56
C MET A 66 -14.65 -6.60 -7.21
N HIS A 67 -14.55 -7.20 -6.02
CA HIS A 67 -15.44 -8.24 -5.53
C HIS A 67 -15.95 -7.86 -4.13
N ALA A 68 -16.78 -6.83 -4.06
CA ALA A 68 -17.26 -6.28 -2.78
C ALA A 68 -18.62 -6.85 -2.33
N GLY A 69 -19.21 -7.75 -3.11
CA GLY A 69 -20.60 -8.19 -2.92
C GLY A 69 -21.61 -7.08 -3.19
N VAL A 70 -22.89 -7.37 -2.94
CA VAL A 70 -24.03 -6.43 -3.18
C VAL A 70 -24.18 -5.42 -2.03
N THR A 71 -23.39 -5.54 -0.96
CA THR A 71 -23.57 -4.82 0.30
C THR A 71 -22.44 -3.84 0.61
N ASN A 72 -21.70 -3.38 -0.40
CA ASN A 72 -20.58 -2.48 -0.17
C ASN A 72 -21.04 -1.02 -0.04
N PRO A 73 -20.93 -0.37 1.15
CA PRO A 73 -21.38 1.00 1.33
C PRO A 73 -20.35 2.06 0.91
N TYR A 74 -19.15 1.66 0.47
CA TYR A 74 -18.05 2.55 0.10
C TYR A 74 -17.66 2.38 -1.38
N ASP A 75 -17.24 3.47 -2.01
CA ASP A 75 -16.85 3.51 -3.42
C ASP A 75 -15.38 3.10 -3.61
N TYR A 76 -14.53 3.41 -2.64
CA TYR A 76 -13.10 3.09 -2.66
C TYR A 76 -12.53 2.98 -1.24
N ILE A 77 -11.31 2.45 -1.15
CA ILE A 77 -10.52 2.38 0.08
C ILE A 77 -9.21 3.12 -0.17
N LEU A 78 -8.80 3.98 0.76
CA LEU A 78 -7.41 4.43 0.84
C LEU A 78 -6.64 3.49 1.74
N TRP A 79 -5.59 2.89 1.21
CA TRP A 79 -4.60 2.16 1.99
C TRP A 79 -3.38 3.05 2.18
N GLY A 80 -3.25 3.56 3.40
CA GLY A 80 -2.06 4.24 3.88
C GLY A 80 -1.08 3.25 4.49
N GLN A 81 0.21 3.42 4.29
CA GLN A 81 1.21 2.62 4.99
C GLN A 81 2.49 3.37 5.34
N TRP A 82 3.09 2.97 6.45
CA TRP A 82 4.44 3.33 6.88
C TRP A 82 5.29 2.07 7.02
N PRO A 83 6.63 2.20 6.93
CA PRO A 83 7.55 1.08 7.16
C PRO A 83 7.36 0.42 8.53
N ASP A 84 7.09 1.22 9.58
CA ASP A 84 6.87 0.74 10.93
C ASP A 84 6.01 1.71 11.77
N GLY A 85 5.68 1.31 12.99
CA GLY A 85 4.89 2.13 13.91
C GLY A 85 5.62 3.37 14.42
N GLN A 86 6.95 3.38 14.46
CA GLN A 86 7.72 4.54 14.92
C GLN A 86 7.68 5.65 13.87
N SER A 87 7.77 5.30 12.59
CA SER A 87 7.67 6.21 11.46
C SER A 87 6.30 6.88 11.43
N MET A 88 5.23 6.09 11.60
CA MET A 88 3.87 6.61 11.77
C MET A 88 3.77 7.56 12.98
N TYR A 89 4.33 7.17 14.14
CA TYR A 89 4.28 8.00 15.35
C TYR A 89 5.03 9.32 15.19
N ASN A 90 6.19 9.32 14.53
CA ASN A 90 6.96 10.55 14.30
C ASN A 90 6.22 11.58 13.46
N GLU A 91 5.32 11.12 12.57
CA GLU A 91 4.57 11.98 11.65
C GLU A 91 3.18 12.36 12.18
N TRP A 92 2.54 11.51 12.98
CA TRP A 92 1.11 11.64 13.38
C TRP A 92 0.86 11.56 14.89
N GLY A 93 1.91 11.37 15.71
CA GLY A 93 1.83 11.11 17.16
C GLY A 93 2.11 12.30 18.07
#